data_AF-A0AA39XQI8-F1
#
_entry.id   AF-A0AA39XQI8-F1
#
_cell.length_a   1.000
_cell.length_b   1.000
_cell.length_c   1.000
_cell.angle_alpha   90.00
_cell.angle_beta   90.00
_cell.angle_gamma   90.00
#
_symmetry.space_group_name_H-M   'P 1'
#
loop_
_entity.id
_entity.type
_entity.pdbx_description
1 polymer ?
#
loop_
_entity_poly.entity_id
_entity_poly.type
_entity_poly.pdbx_seq_one_letter_code
_entity_poly.pdbx_strand_id
1 'polypeptide(L)'
;MSSQESTTPREHSLSLRLRSHPQRCRDDFQLGYPNFEGYCAIVLEATRPVVLFCRGLSEEGHLDVADALSSGLLELVDHAAQTVVTFPHVEQPTVGQRDIVPNPYRDETLKLDLDSSAQIWKDTLEAGKTYVLRLGPAAFDENVLWCRYRDADNAADEAVQNPPLRLQRNKTVSFTVYHDPDPPTFTGVFSVEPAVCHVPPSDPNNHIHNMDPLPNAFKFVVDITSNAPAPITVCIQQSVFGSTLPFGGLSSLDEFADCVDAESGEKAHFPFGCMCFDSNPWPEWPDDEDLVEIPPAGSAAVRFVQEFGEYDQTHSFKPGRRYRAQMSRGAKGGFYQWMFGTKEQILRGTVEERKARWDEAHPRGRREIEVQQVNEPVEFDAVN
;
A
#
# COMPACT_ATOMS: atom_id res chain seq x y z
N MET A 1 -34.32 -5.54 -52.92
CA MET A 1 -33.19 -6.28 -52.33
C MET A 1 -33.01 -5.74 -50.92
N SER A 2 -33.65 -6.38 -49.95
CA SER A 2 -33.45 -6.10 -48.53
C SER A 2 -32.70 -7.31 -47.99
N SER A 3 -31.41 -7.16 -47.76
CA SER A 3 -30.58 -8.18 -47.12
C SER A 3 -31.02 -8.26 -45.67
N GLN A 4 -31.80 -9.29 -45.35
CA GLN A 4 -32.01 -9.73 -43.99
C GLN A 4 -30.65 -10.07 -43.39
N GLU A 5 -30.16 -9.23 -42.49
CA GLU A 5 -29.13 -9.61 -41.55
C GLU A 5 -29.71 -10.75 -40.71
N SER A 6 -29.28 -11.96 -41.01
CA SER A 6 -29.41 -13.14 -40.18
C SER A 6 -28.69 -12.86 -38.85
N THR A 7 -29.41 -12.30 -37.88
CA THR A 7 -29.04 -12.40 -36.48
C THR A 7 -29.22 -13.85 -36.07
N THR A 8 -28.19 -14.66 -36.31
CA THR A 8 -28.02 -15.92 -35.58
C THR A 8 -28.16 -15.61 -34.10
N PRO A 9 -29.01 -16.33 -33.35
CA PRO A 9 -29.09 -16.17 -31.90
C PRO A 9 -27.69 -16.33 -31.35
N ARG A 10 -27.21 -15.38 -30.54
CA ARG A 10 -25.97 -15.57 -29.77
C ARG A 10 -26.19 -16.83 -28.93
N GLU A 11 -25.53 -17.92 -29.30
CA GLU A 11 -25.52 -19.15 -28.54
C GLU A 11 -25.27 -18.83 -27.07
N HIS A 12 -26.09 -19.40 -26.19
CA HIS A 12 -26.01 -19.28 -24.74
C HIS A 12 -24.67 -19.85 -24.25
N SER A 13 -23.59 -19.06 -24.25
CA SER A 13 -22.26 -19.55 -23.88
C SER A 13 -21.75 -18.83 -22.65
N LEU A 14 -21.52 -19.57 -21.58
CA LEU A 14 -20.90 -19.08 -20.35
C LEU A 14 -19.38 -19.00 -20.57
N SER A 15 -18.78 -17.82 -20.66
CA SER A 15 -17.31 -17.73 -20.79
C SER A 15 -16.64 -17.59 -19.42
N LEU A 16 -15.44 -18.14 -19.22
CA LEU A 16 -14.61 -17.95 -18.02
C LEU A 16 -13.27 -17.35 -18.46
N ARG A 17 -12.85 -16.26 -17.84
CA ARG A 17 -11.55 -15.63 -18.13
C ARG A 17 -10.96 -15.02 -16.87
N LEU A 18 -9.63 -15.04 -16.74
CA LEU A 18 -8.92 -14.34 -15.68
C LEU A 18 -8.60 -12.90 -16.12
N ARG A 19 -8.85 -11.91 -15.27
CA ARG A 19 -8.51 -10.50 -15.51
C ARG A 19 -7.94 -9.86 -14.25
N SER A 20 -6.82 -9.16 -14.37
CA SER A 20 -6.35 -8.24 -13.33
C SER A 20 -7.19 -6.96 -13.34
N HIS A 21 -7.40 -6.35 -12.16
CA HIS A 21 -8.10 -5.07 -12.06
C HIS A 21 -7.16 -3.92 -12.48
N PRO A 22 -7.49 -3.13 -13.52
CA PRO A 22 -6.54 -2.19 -14.13
C PRO A 22 -6.09 -1.02 -13.24
N GLN A 23 -6.80 -0.75 -12.13
CA GLN A 23 -6.50 0.37 -11.23
C GLN A 23 -5.96 -0.04 -9.84
N ARG A 24 -5.90 -1.35 -9.53
CA ARG A 24 -5.57 -1.82 -8.17
C ARG A 24 -4.70 -3.06 -8.11
N CYS A 25 -4.54 -3.81 -9.20
CA CYS A 25 -3.61 -4.93 -9.23
C CYS A 25 -2.18 -4.42 -9.37
N ARG A 26 -1.47 -4.49 -8.26
CA ARG A 26 -0.03 -4.58 -8.19
C ARG A 26 0.41 -5.88 -8.88
N ASP A 27 1.20 -5.83 -9.96
CA ASP A 27 1.85 -7.01 -10.58
C ASP A 27 3.01 -7.57 -9.71
N ASP A 28 2.96 -7.32 -8.41
CA ASP A 28 3.94 -7.74 -7.41
C ASP A 28 3.26 -8.61 -6.35
N PHE A 29 3.99 -9.61 -5.91
CA PHE A 29 3.55 -10.59 -4.93
C PHE A 29 4.58 -10.63 -3.81
N GLN A 30 4.25 -10.16 -2.61
CA GLN A 30 5.21 -10.15 -1.49
C GLN A 30 4.98 -11.36 -0.61
N LEU A 31 6.00 -12.20 -0.47
CA LEU A 31 5.97 -13.33 0.46
C LEU A 31 5.94 -12.84 1.91
N GLY A 32 5.18 -13.55 2.76
CA GLY A 32 5.15 -13.29 4.20
C GLY A 32 4.24 -12.14 4.63
N TYR A 33 3.59 -11.47 3.70
CA TYR A 33 2.72 -10.33 3.99
C TYR A 33 1.39 -10.48 3.27
N PRO A 34 0.24 -10.26 3.94
CA PRO A 34 -1.06 -10.24 3.28
C PRO A 34 -1.28 -8.92 2.50
N ASN A 35 -0.43 -8.60 1.52
CA ASN A 35 -0.63 -7.45 0.61
C ASN A 35 -1.48 -7.79 -0.60
N PHE A 36 -1.82 -9.05 -0.83
CA PHE A 36 -2.52 -9.39 -2.06
C PHE A 36 -3.99 -8.96 -1.98
N GLU A 37 -4.25 -7.68 -2.21
CA GLU A 37 -5.52 -7.17 -2.74
C GLU A 37 -5.55 -7.33 -4.27
N GLY A 38 -5.18 -8.52 -4.76
CA GLY A 38 -5.29 -8.84 -6.16
C GLY A 38 -6.60 -9.57 -6.44
N TYR A 39 -7.30 -9.13 -7.48
CA TYR A 39 -8.53 -9.79 -7.94
C TYR A 39 -8.24 -10.40 -9.31
N CYS A 40 -8.41 -11.72 -9.51
CA CYS A 40 -8.81 -12.20 -10.84
C CYS A 40 -10.32 -12.15 -10.91
N ALA A 41 -10.86 -11.22 -11.69
CA ALA A 41 -12.23 -11.34 -12.11
C ALA A 41 -12.35 -12.54 -13.04
N ILE A 42 -12.85 -13.65 -12.50
CA ILE A 42 -13.49 -14.69 -13.28
C ILE A 42 -14.80 -14.09 -13.80
N VAL A 43 -14.78 -13.63 -15.04
CA VAL A 43 -16.00 -13.13 -15.69
C VAL A 43 -16.79 -14.31 -16.22
N LEU A 44 -18.08 -14.35 -15.87
CA LEU A 44 -19.05 -15.34 -16.35
C LEU A 44 -20.11 -14.66 -17.23
N GLU A 45 -19.98 -14.80 -18.56
CA GLU A 45 -20.92 -14.22 -19.53
C GLU A 45 -22.18 -15.12 -19.65
N ALA A 46 -23.12 -15.03 -18.70
CA ALA A 46 -24.38 -15.78 -18.72
C ALA A 46 -25.56 -14.93 -19.25
N THR A 47 -26.52 -15.54 -19.95
CA THR A 47 -27.79 -14.88 -20.36
C THR A 47 -29.01 -15.33 -19.57
N ARG A 48 -28.91 -16.45 -18.84
CA ARG A 48 -29.93 -16.96 -17.90
C ARG A 48 -29.30 -17.13 -16.51
N PRO A 49 -30.06 -17.01 -15.42
CA PRO A 49 -29.56 -17.31 -14.08
C PRO A 49 -29.00 -18.73 -14.00
N VAL A 50 -27.77 -18.86 -13.51
CA VAL A 50 -27.08 -20.15 -13.34
C VAL A 50 -26.53 -20.25 -11.92
N VAL A 51 -26.36 -21.49 -11.47
CA VAL A 51 -25.59 -21.82 -10.28
C VAL A 51 -24.25 -22.38 -10.75
N LEU A 52 -23.17 -21.68 -10.43
CA LEU A 52 -21.80 -22.12 -10.66
C LEU A 52 -21.35 -22.98 -9.48
N PHE A 53 -20.73 -24.12 -9.77
CA PHE A 53 -20.05 -24.96 -8.80
C PHE A 53 -18.57 -24.99 -9.13
N CYS A 54 -17.74 -24.72 -8.13
CA CYS A 54 -16.31 -24.54 -8.34
C CYS A 54 -15.56 -25.04 -7.11
N ARG A 55 -14.52 -25.86 -7.33
CA ARG A 55 -13.57 -26.23 -6.27
C ARG A 55 -12.73 -25.01 -5.86
N GLY A 56 -12.56 -24.82 -4.56
CA GLY A 56 -11.85 -23.66 -3.98
C GLY A 56 -12.70 -22.39 -3.84
N LEU A 57 -14.00 -22.44 -4.16
CA LEU A 57 -14.91 -21.32 -3.96
C LEU A 57 -15.42 -21.31 -2.51
N SER A 58 -15.24 -20.18 -1.81
CA SER A 58 -15.69 -19.95 -0.44
C SER A 58 -17.19 -19.63 -0.37
N GLU A 59 -17.76 -19.67 0.84
CA GLU A 59 -19.17 -19.31 1.09
C GLU A 59 -19.45 -17.83 0.78
N GLU A 60 -18.45 -16.95 0.94
CA GLU A 60 -18.50 -15.53 0.62
C GLU A 60 -18.46 -15.26 -0.90
N GLY A 61 -18.15 -16.29 -1.70
CA GLY A 61 -18.03 -16.19 -3.16
C GLY A 61 -16.66 -15.74 -3.63
N HIS A 62 -15.61 -15.98 -2.84
CA HIS A 62 -14.22 -15.76 -3.24
C HIS A 62 -13.58 -17.09 -3.64
N LEU A 63 -12.66 -17.07 -4.59
CA LEU A 63 -11.92 -18.25 -5.03
C LEU A 63 -10.55 -18.26 -4.36
N ASP A 64 -10.31 -19.22 -3.48
CA ASP A 64 -8.99 -19.48 -2.90
C ASP A 64 -8.04 -19.98 -4.00
N VAL A 65 -6.94 -19.26 -4.21
CA VAL A 65 -6.00 -19.57 -5.29
C VAL A 65 -5.23 -20.85 -5.02
N ALA A 66 -4.87 -21.14 -3.76
CA ALA A 66 -4.14 -22.35 -3.42
C ALA A 66 -5.01 -23.59 -3.66
N ASP A 67 -6.28 -23.57 -3.27
CA ASP A 67 -7.22 -24.66 -3.54
C ASP A 67 -7.52 -24.80 -5.03
N ALA A 68 -7.65 -23.68 -5.75
CA ALA A 68 -7.86 -23.68 -7.19
C ALA A 68 -6.65 -24.24 -7.96
N LEU A 69 -5.43 -23.99 -7.50
CA LEU A 69 -4.21 -24.62 -8.04
C LEU A 69 -4.16 -26.12 -7.70
N SER A 70 -4.48 -26.47 -6.46
CA SER A 70 -4.47 -27.86 -5.97
C SER A 70 -5.50 -28.75 -6.67
N SER A 71 -6.64 -28.18 -7.06
CA SER A 71 -7.71 -28.84 -7.82
C SER A 71 -7.48 -28.85 -9.34
N GLY A 72 -6.48 -28.12 -9.84
CA GLY A 72 -6.18 -27.98 -11.27
C GLY A 72 -7.12 -27.05 -12.03
N LEU A 73 -8.01 -26.32 -11.35
CA LEU A 73 -8.79 -25.22 -11.92
C LEU A 73 -7.85 -24.12 -12.45
N LEU A 74 -6.84 -23.78 -11.65
CA LEU A 74 -5.78 -22.85 -12.01
C LEU A 74 -4.49 -23.61 -12.25
N GLU A 75 -3.60 -22.97 -13.01
CA GLU A 75 -2.24 -23.42 -13.21
C GLU A 75 -1.31 -22.21 -13.06
N LEU A 76 -0.25 -22.40 -12.29
CA LEU A 76 0.81 -21.42 -12.11
C LEU A 76 2.02 -21.83 -12.95
N VAL A 77 2.58 -20.89 -13.70
CA VAL A 77 3.69 -21.15 -14.64
C VAL A 77 4.83 -20.19 -14.34
N ASP A 78 6.05 -20.71 -14.20
CA ASP A 78 7.26 -19.87 -14.19
C ASP A 78 7.41 -19.24 -15.59
N HIS A 79 7.37 -17.91 -15.66
CA HIS A 79 7.38 -17.19 -16.93
C HIS A 79 8.69 -17.36 -17.71
N ALA A 80 9.83 -17.47 -17.02
CA ALA A 80 11.13 -17.62 -17.68
C ALA A 80 11.35 -19.06 -18.14
N ALA A 81 11.06 -20.03 -17.28
CA ALA A 81 11.25 -21.44 -17.59
C ALA A 81 10.12 -22.04 -18.46
N GLN A 82 8.97 -21.37 -18.52
CA GLN A 82 7.73 -21.88 -19.13
C GLN A 82 7.30 -23.24 -18.57
N THR A 83 7.65 -23.52 -17.30
CA THR A 83 7.33 -24.75 -16.60
C THR A 83 6.18 -24.53 -15.62
N VAL A 84 5.27 -25.51 -15.57
CA VAL A 84 4.18 -25.52 -14.59
C VAL A 84 4.75 -25.76 -13.20
N VAL A 85 4.43 -24.86 -12.28
CA VAL A 85 4.79 -24.99 -10.88
C VAL A 85 3.90 -26.05 -10.24
N THR A 86 4.51 -27.06 -9.62
CA THR A 86 3.76 -28.13 -8.97
C THR A 86 3.26 -27.63 -7.62
N PHE A 87 1.94 -27.62 -7.45
CA PHE A 87 1.29 -27.31 -6.18
C PHE A 87 0.91 -28.60 -5.45
N PRO A 88 0.96 -28.67 -4.10
CA PRO A 88 0.54 -29.84 -3.35
C PRO A 88 -0.92 -30.16 -3.65
N HIS A 89 -1.20 -31.44 -3.86
CA HIS A 89 -2.56 -31.87 -4.13
C HIS A 89 -3.36 -31.98 -2.83
N VAL A 90 -4.56 -31.41 -2.82
CA VAL A 90 -5.55 -31.61 -1.76
C VAL A 90 -6.54 -32.66 -2.26
N GLU A 91 -6.69 -33.78 -1.56
CA GLU A 91 -7.49 -34.92 -2.04
C GLU A 91 -8.99 -34.59 -2.19
N GLN A 92 -9.52 -33.62 -1.43
CA GLN A 92 -10.92 -33.18 -1.48
C GLN A 92 -11.08 -31.68 -1.18
N PRO A 93 -10.78 -30.79 -2.13
CA PRO A 93 -11.06 -29.36 -1.97
C PRO A 93 -12.57 -29.13 -1.89
N THR A 94 -12.97 -28.17 -1.07
CA THR A 94 -14.38 -27.77 -0.88
C THR A 94 -14.99 -27.31 -2.20
N VAL A 95 -16.18 -27.81 -2.53
CA VAL A 95 -16.96 -27.35 -3.67
C VAL A 95 -17.90 -26.25 -3.17
N GLY A 96 -17.60 -25.01 -3.52
CA GLY A 96 -18.50 -23.89 -3.29
C GLY A 96 -19.51 -23.75 -4.41
N GLN A 97 -20.58 -23.00 -4.14
CA GLN A 97 -21.57 -22.64 -5.16
C GLN A 97 -21.84 -21.13 -5.17
N ARG A 98 -22.10 -20.58 -6.35
CA ARG A 98 -22.45 -19.17 -6.53
C ARG A 98 -23.62 -19.01 -7.49
N ASP A 99 -24.65 -18.30 -7.02
CA ASP A 99 -25.72 -17.81 -7.88
C ASP A 99 -25.20 -16.68 -8.77
N ILE A 100 -25.41 -16.82 -10.07
CA ILE A 100 -25.04 -15.82 -11.07
C ILE A 100 -26.31 -15.37 -11.77
N VAL A 101 -26.62 -14.08 -11.63
CA VAL A 101 -27.76 -13.46 -12.30
C VAL A 101 -27.22 -12.62 -13.46
N PRO A 102 -27.57 -12.95 -14.71
CA PRO A 102 -27.20 -12.15 -15.88
C PRO A 102 -27.51 -10.67 -15.71
N ASN A 103 -26.52 -9.83 -15.93
CA ASN A 103 -26.69 -8.39 -15.95
C ASN A 103 -26.10 -7.83 -17.25
N PRO A 104 -26.90 -7.16 -18.12
CA PRO A 104 -26.40 -6.63 -19.39
C PRO A 104 -25.39 -5.48 -19.22
N TYR A 105 -25.27 -4.91 -18.02
CA TYR A 105 -24.39 -3.77 -17.74
C TYR A 105 -23.14 -4.14 -16.95
N ARG A 106 -23.07 -5.35 -16.38
CA ARG A 106 -21.95 -5.78 -15.52
C ARG A 106 -21.68 -7.26 -15.65
N ASP A 107 -20.41 -7.57 -15.86
CA ASP A 107 -19.86 -8.91 -15.70
C ASP A 107 -19.92 -9.30 -14.21
N GLU A 108 -20.35 -10.53 -13.90
CA GLU A 108 -20.17 -11.09 -12.56
C GLU A 108 -18.71 -11.50 -12.37
N THR A 109 -18.16 -11.25 -11.18
CA THR A 109 -16.74 -11.47 -10.89
C THR A 109 -16.57 -12.20 -9.57
N LEU A 110 -15.79 -13.28 -9.56
CA LEU A 110 -15.27 -13.87 -8.31
C LEU A 110 -14.03 -13.10 -7.88
N LYS A 111 -13.88 -12.84 -6.58
CA LYS A 111 -12.63 -12.31 -6.02
C LYS A 111 -11.65 -13.47 -5.85
N LEU A 112 -10.35 -13.23 -6.02
CA LEU A 112 -9.35 -14.23 -5.65
C LEU A 112 -8.89 -13.94 -4.23
N ASP A 113 -8.90 -14.96 -3.39
CA ASP A 113 -8.28 -14.89 -2.08
C ASP A 113 -6.95 -15.61 -2.13
N LEU A 114 -5.92 -14.91 -1.68
CA LEU A 114 -4.58 -15.42 -1.63
C LEU A 114 -3.93 -14.93 -0.34
N ASP A 115 -3.65 -15.87 0.56
CA ASP A 115 -2.87 -15.59 1.76
C ASP A 115 -1.37 -15.79 1.49
N SER A 116 -0.70 -14.74 1.04
CA SER A 116 0.75 -14.74 0.75
C SER A 116 1.62 -14.90 2.01
N SER A 117 1.03 -14.87 3.21
CA SER A 117 1.72 -15.21 4.45
C SER A 117 1.83 -16.72 4.68
N ALA A 118 0.96 -17.52 4.05
CA ALA A 118 0.92 -18.96 4.18
C ALA A 118 2.23 -19.61 3.68
N GLN A 119 2.67 -20.64 4.41
CA GLN A 119 3.94 -21.32 4.15
C GLN A 119 4.04 -21.90 2.73
N ILE A 120 2.91 -22.32 2.17
CA ILE A 120 2.88 -22.92 0.83
C ILE A 120 3.45 -22.00 -0.25
N TRP A 121 3.18 -20.70 -0.19
CA TRP A 121 3.70 -19.75 -1.17
C TRP A 121 5.21 -19.54 -1.00
N LYS A 122 5.71 -19.57 0.24
CA LYS A 122 7.15 -19.46 0.54
C LYS A 122 7.93 -20.68 0.07
N ASP A 123 7.30 -21.85 0.12
CA ASP A 123 7.91 -23.11 -0.33
C ASP A 123 7.87 -23.26 -1.87
N THR A 124 6.89 -22.62 -2.51
CA THR A 124 6.59 -22.81 -3.94
C THR A 124 7.13 -21.71 -4.84
N LEU A 125 7.19 -20.47 -4.34
CA LEU A 125 7.59 -19.30 -5.11
C LEU A 125 8.98 -18.83 -4.74
N GLU A 126 9.75 -18.41 -5.74
CA GLU A 126 11.09 -17.86 -5.55
C GLU A 126 11.06 -16.34 -5.76
N ALA A 127 11.70 -15.62 -4.83
CA ALA A 127 11.87 -14.17 -4.95
C ALA A 127 12.66 -13.80 -6.21
N GLY A 128 12.26 -12.72 -6.87
CA GLY A 128 12.81 -12.23 -8.12
C GLY A 128 12.26 -12.91 -9.38
N LYS A 129 11.48 -13.99 -9.26
CA LYS A 129 10.86 -14.65 -10.41
C LYS A 129 9.49 -14.07 -10.76
N THR A 130 9.18 -14.06 -12.05
CA THR A 130 7.86 -13.73 -12.57
C THR A 130 7.08 -15.02 -12.84
N TYR A 131 5.84 -15.07 -12.37
CA TYR A 131 4.93 -16.17 -12.57
C TYR A 131 3.68 -15.72 -13.32
N VAL A 132 3.07 -16.67 -14.03
CA VAL A 132 1.82 -16.47 -14.78
C VAL A 132 0.77 -17.42 -14.24
N LEU A 133 -0.33 -16.85 -13.75
CA LEU A 133 -1.55 -17.56 -13.37
C LEU A 133 -2.49 -17.65 -14.57
N ARG A 134 -2.97 -18.86 -14.87
CA ARG A 134 -3.91 -19.12 -15.97
C ARG A 134 -4.89 -20.25 -15.62
N LEU A 135 -5.91 -20.44 -16.44
CA LEU A 135 -6.82 -21.59 -16.30
C LEU A 135 -6.11 -22.90 -16.65
N GLY A 136 -6.13 -23.84 -15.70
CA GLY A 136 -5.51 -25.15 -15.80
C GLY A 136 -6.23 -26.07 -16.78
N PRO A 137 -5.60 -27.19 -17.17
CA PRO A 137 -6.19 -28.13 -18.12
C PRO A 137 -7.36 -28.92 -17.49
N ALA A 138 -7.33 -29.11 -16.17
CA ALA A 138 -8.41 -29.77 -15.44
C ALA A 138 -9.63 -28.87 -15.21
N ALA A 139 -9.55 -27.56 -15.49
CA ALA A 139 -10.71 -26.67 -15.47
C ALA A 139 -11.82 -27.11 -16.45
N PHE A 140 -11.49 -27.93 -17.45
CA PHE A 140 -12.43 -28.52 -18.42
C PHE A 140 -13.09 -29.82 -17.90
N ASP A 141 -12.68 -30.31 -16.73
CA ASP A 141 -13.30 -31.46 -16.08
C ASP A 141 -14.56 -31.03 -15.32
N GLU A 142 -15.68 -31.71 -15.59
CA GLU A 142 -16.97 -31.47 -14.93
C GLU A 142 -16.91 -31.71 -13.41
N ASN A 143 -15.87 -32.38 -12.90
CA ASN A 143 -15.64 -32.57 -11.47
C ASN A 143 -14.95 -31.37 -10.80
N VAL A 144 -14.40 -30.44 -11.58
CA VAL A 144 -13.65 -29.26 -11.08
C VAL A 144 -14.49 -28.00 -11.16
N LEU A 145 -15.16 -27.80 -12.30
CA LEU A 145 -15.97 -26.63 -12.58
C LEU A 145 -17.17 -27.00 -13.44
N TRP A 146 -18.37 -26.71 -12.95
CA TRP A 146 -19.60 -26.95 -13.70
C TRP A 146 -20.69 -25.95 -13.36
N CYS A 147 -21.70 -25.87 -14.21
CA CYS A 147 -22.83 -24.97 -14.03
C CYS A 147 -24.12 -25.71 -14.30
N ARG A 148 -25.21 -25.25 -13.67
CA ARG A 148 -26.57 -25.63 -14.03
C ARG A 148 -27.46 -24.40 -14.06
N TYR A 149 -28.53 -24.43 -14.84
CA TYR A 149 -29.54 -23.37 -14.76
C TYR A 149 -30.24 -23.40 -13.40
N ARG A 150 -30.53 -22.23 -12.83
CA ARG A 150 -31.15 -22.12 -11.50
C ARG A 150 -32.56 -22.71 -11.45
N ASP A 151 -33.27 -22.68 -12.56
CA ASP A 151 -34.64 -23.20 -12.72
C ASP A 151 -34.70 -24.72 -12.95
N ALA A 152 -33.56 -25.39 -13.12
CA ALA A 152 -33.50 -26.84 -13.33
C ALA A 152 -33.95 -27.66 -12.10
N ASP A 153 -33.94 -27.09 -10.89
CA ASP A 153 -34.41 -27.77 -9.67
C ASP A 153 -35.93 -27.99 -9.63
N ASN A 154 -36.71 -27.28 -10.46
CA ASN A 154 -38.17 -27.32 -10.45
C ASN A 154 -38.77 -28.32 -11.46
N ALA A 155 -37.95 -28.94 -12.31
CA ALA A 155 -38.40 -29.85 -13.35
C ALA A 155 -37.98 -31.28 -13.01
N ALA A 156 -38.88 -32.03 -12.36
CA ALA A 156 -38.64 -33.42 -11.92
C ALA A 156 -38.36 -34.43 -13.06
N ASP A 157 -38.37 -34.01 -14.34
CA ASP A 157 -38.27 -34.89 -15.51
C ASP A 157 -37.41 -34.34 -16.67
N GLU A 158 -36.72 -33.20 -16.53
CA GLU A 158 -35.82 -32.72 -17.59
C GLU A 158 -34.37 -33.09 -17.30
N ALA A 159 -33.69 -33.70 -18.30
CA ALA A 159 -32.26 -33.95 -18.24
C ALA A 159 -31.53 -32.65 -17.88
N VAL A 160 -30.75 -32.66 -16.79
CA VAL A 160 -30.01 -31.50 -16.27
C VAL A 160 -29.26 -30.82 -17.42
N GLN A 161 -29.79 -29.70 -17.92
CA GLN A 161 -29.16 -28.96 -19.01
C GLN A 161 -28.04 -28.12 -18.43
N ASN A 162 -26.81 -28.62 -18.54
CA ASN A 162 -25.61 -27.84 -18.23
C ASN A 162 -25.38 -26.84 -19.38
N PRO A 163 -25.33 -25.51 -19.13
CA PRO A 163 -24.97 -24.56 -20.15
C PRO A 163 -23.52 -24.81 -20.62
N PRO A 164 -23.21 -24.66 -21.92
CA PRO A 164 -21.86 -24.87 -22.41
C PRO A 164 -20.89 -23.83 -21.82
N LEU A 165 -19.84 -24.33 -21.18
CA LEU A 165 -18.76 -23.55 -20.57
C LEU A 165 -17.63 -23.30 -21.58
N ARG A 166 -17.28 -22.04 -21.83
CA ARG A 166 -16.19 -21.61 -22.72
C ARG A 166 -15.05 -21.02 -21.91
N LEU A 167 -13.98 -21.78 -21.71
CA LEU A 167 -12.82 -21.32 -20.94
C LEU A 167 -11.81 -20.57 -21.83
N GLN A 168 -11.47 -19.32 -21.50
CA GLN A 168 -10.50 -18.50 -22.23
C GLN A 168 -9.10 -18.61 -21.61
N ARG A 169 -8.34 -19.66 -21.97
CA ARG A 169 -6.98 -19.91 -21.45
C ARG A 169 -5.94 -18.87 -21.85
N ASN A 170 -6.17 -18.11 -22.92
CA ASN A 170 -5.26 -17.07 -23.39
C ASN A 170 -5.32 -15.79 -22.53
N LYS A 171 -6.18 -15.75 -21.51
CA LYS A 171 -6.25 -14.66 -20.54
C LYS A 171 -5.52 -15.09 -19.27
N THR A 172 -4.47 -14.37 -18.93
CA THR A 172 -3.55 -14.71 -17.85
C THR A 172 -3.30 -13.51 -16.96
N VAL A 173 -2.83 -13.76 -15.75
CA VAL A 173 -2.33 -12.74 -14.82
C VAL A 173 -0.86 -13.00 -14.56
N SER A 174 -0.03 -11.99 -14.73
CA SER A 174 1.41 -12.05 -14.51
C SER A 174 1.76 -11.27 -13.25
N PHE A 175 2.62 -11.82 -12.40
CA PHE A 175 3.14 -11.12 -11.22
C PHE A 175 4.58 -11.53 -10.91
N THR A 176 5.34 -10.61 -10.33
CA THR A 176 6.72 -10.86 -9.88
C THR A 176 6.75 -11.02 -8.37
N VAL A 177 7.45 -12.05 -7.90
CA VAL A 177 7.53 -12.39 -6.49
C VAL A 177 8.66 -11.64 -5.82
N TYR A 178 8.37 -11.03 -4.69
CA TYR A 178 9.31 -10.33 -3.83
C TYR A 178 9.30 -10.96 -2.45
N HIS A 179 10.42 -10.84 -1.76
CA HIS A 179 10.58 -11.29 -0.38
C HIS A 179 11.39 -10.24 0.38
N ASP A 180 10.92 -9.00 0.31
CA ASP A 180 11.45 -7.92 1.16
C ASP A 180 11.26 -8.28 2.64
N PRO A 181 12.26 -8.00 3.50
CA PRO A 181 12.10 -8.13 4.93
C PRO A 181 11.01 -7.17 5.44
N ASP A 182 10.34 -7.56 6.53
CA ASP A 182 9.39 -6.68 7.21
C ASP A 182 10.04 -5.33 7.54
N PRO A 183 9.28 -4.21 7.45
CA PRO A 183 9.78 -2.93 7.89
C PRO A 183 10.18 -3.04 9.37
N PRO A 184 11.37 -2.54 9.74
CA PRO A 184 11.76 -2.43 11.13
C PRO A 184 10.82 -1.46 11.86
N THR A 185 10.86 -1.47 13.19
CA THR A 185 10.08 -0.54 14.00
C THR A 185 10.99 0.57 14.49
N PHE A 186 10.55 1.81 14.31
CA PHE A 186 11.20 2.96 14.91
C PHE A 186 10.46 3.39 16.17
N THR A 187 11.22 3.84 17.16
CA THR A 187 10.67 4.49 18.34
C THR A 187 11.11 5.95 18.35
N GLY A 188 10.19 6.84 18.70
CA GLY A 188 10.41 8.28 18.78
C GLY A 188 10.21 8.79 20.19
N VAL A 189 11.12 9.63 20.66
CA VAL A 189 10.91 10.46 21.86
C VAL A 189 10.62 11.88 21.40
N PHE A 190 9.41 12.34 21.65
CA PHE A 190 9.01 13.71 21.34
C PHE A 190 9.40 14.65 22.46
N SER A 191 9.97 15.81 22.14
CA SER A 191 10.29 16.85 23.12
C SER A 191 10.15 18.24 22.52
N VAL A 192 10.19 19.25 23.39
CA VAL A 192 10.11 20.66 23.03
C VAL A 192 11.29 21.40 23.63
N GLU A 193 11.90 22.29 22.86
CA GLU A 193 13.11 22.99 23.29
C GLU A 193 13.08 24.47 22.88
N PRO A 194 13.23 25.42 23.83
CA PRO A 194 13.18 25.22 25.28
C PRO A 194 11.76 24.86 25.77
N ALA A 195 11.61 24.47 27.05
CA ALA A 195 10.30 24.16 27.65
C ALA A 195 9.34 25.37 27.78
N VAL A 196 9.78 26.55 27.36
CA VAL A 196 9.03 27.80 27.37
C VAL A 196 9.11 28.40 25.97
N CYS A 197 7.97 28.64 25.33
CA CYS A 197 7.89 29.34 24.05
C CYS A 197 7.73 30.84 24.32
N HIS A 198 8.69 31.65 23.89
CA HIS A 198 8.61 33.11 23.98
C HIS A 198 7.94 33.68 22.74
N VAL A 199 6.64 33.93 22.84
CA VAL A 199 5.80 34.49 21.78
C VAL A 199 6.13 35.96 21.63
N PRO A 200 6.69 36.40 20.48
CA PRO A 200 6.97 37.80 20.24
C PRO A 200 5.70 38.65 20.30
N PRO A 201 5.77 39.91 20.74
CA PRO A 201 4.62 40.80 20.70
C PRO A 201 4.15 41.01 19.26
N SER A 202 2.87 40.80 19.01
CA SER A 202 2.27 41.05 17.70
C SER A 202 2.22 42.56 17.41
N ASP A 203 3.16 43.10 16.64
CA ASP A 203 3.08 44.48 16.14
C ASP A 203 2.26 44.52 14.83
N PRO A 204 1.09 45.15 14.81
CA PRO A 204 0.25 45.25 13.61
C PRO A 204 0.89 46.08 12.47
N ASN A 205 1.96 46.83 12.73
CA ASN A 205 2.64 47.67 11.74
C ASN A 205 3.97 47.07 11.23
N ASN A 206 4.43 45.95 11.80
CA ASN A 206 5.72 45.37 11.42
C ASN A 206 5.54 44.38 10.27
N HIS A 207 5.62 44.89 9.04
CA HIS A 207 5.51 44.12 7.79
C HIS A 207 6.80 43.38 7.40
N ILE A 208 7.83 43.39 8.24
CA ILE A 208 9.08 42.66 8.00
C ILE A 208 9.10 41.48 8.96
N HIS A 209 8.47 40.38 8.53
CA HIS A 209 8.67 39.08 9.15
C HIS A 209 10.08 38.63 8.79
N ASN A 210 11.03 38.76 9.71
CA ASN A 210 12.29 38.06 9.55
C ASN A 210 11.96 36.56 9.67
N MET A 211 12.06 35.86 8.54
CA MET A 211 11.93 34.40 8.47
C MET A 211 13.19 33.71 9.02
N ASP A 212 14.21 34.48 9.39
CA ASP A 212 15.44 33.95 9.97
C ASP A 212 15.17 33.35 11.36
N PRO A 213 15.66 32.13 11.64
CA PRO A 213 15.46 31.48 12.93
C PRO A 213 16.14 32.29 14.04
N LEU A 214 15.38 32.56 15.10
CA LEU A 214 15.91 33.23 16.28
C LEU A 214 16.98 32.36 16.96
N PRO A 215 18.04 32.96 17.53
CA PRO A 215 19.11 32.21 18.22
C PRO A 215 18.64 31.37 19.42
N ASN A 216 17.39 31.54 19.87
CA ASN A 216 16.69 30.70 20.84
C ASN A 216 15.27 30.33 20.35
N ALA A 217 15.11 30.06 19.05
CA ALA A 217 13.83 29.64 18.49
C ALA A 217 13.28 28.45 19.29
N PHE A 218 11.97 28.49 19.56
CA PHE A 218 11.26 27.34 20.11
C PHE A 218 11.23 26.23 19.06
N LYS A 219 11.32 24.97 19.49
CA LYS A 219 11.51 23.82 18.60
C LYS A 219 10.65 22.66 19.05
N PHE A 220 10.15 21.93 18.07
CA PHE A 220 9.72 20.56 18.27
C PHE A 220 10.83 19.61 17.84
N VAL A 221 11.06 18.58 18.65
CA VAL A 221 12.16 17.64 18.46
C VAL A 221 11.63 16.22 18.54
N VAL A 222 12.06 15.37 17.62
CA VAL A 222 11.85 13.92 17.67
C VAL A 222 13.20 13.23 17.60
N ASP A 223 13.58 12.55 18.66
CA ASP A 223 14.75 11.67 18.68
C ASP A 223 14.29 10.25 18.32
N ILE A 224 14.74 9.73 17.17
CA ILE A 224 14.34 8.43 16.62
C ILE A 224 15.43 7.38 16.82
N THR A 225 15.04 6.20 17.30
CA THR A 225 15.90 5.00 17.35
C THR A 225 15.27 3.84 16.57
N SER A 226 16.12 2.92 16.10
CA SER A 226 15.68 1.71 15.39
C SER A 226 15.81 0.46 16.26
N ASN A 227 14.91 -0.51 16.06
CA ASN A 227 15.07 -1.87 16.59
C ASN A 227 15.86 -2.81 15.65
N ALA A 228 16.28 -2.34 14.47
CA ALA A 228 16.91 -3.17 13.47
C ALA A 228 18.38 -3.52 13.83
N PRO A 229 18.87 -4.71 13.47
CA PRO A 229 20.26 -5.09 13.74
C PRO A 229 21.29 -4.39 12.82
N ALA A 230 20.84 -3.67 11.79
CA ALA A 230 21.65 -3.02 10.78
C ALA A 230 21.19 -1.57 10.56
N PRO A 231 22.08 -0.66 10.11
CA PRO A 231 21.68 0.71 9.78
C PRO A 231 20.64 0.74 8.67
N ILE A 232 19.77 1.74 8.72
CA ILE A 232 18.72 1.99 7.74
C ILE A 232 18.88 3.42 7.26
N THR A 233 18.92 3.62 5.96
CA THR A 233 18.86 4.96 5.39
C THR A 233 17.44 5.26 4.96
N VAL A 234 16.91 6.37 5.44
CA VAL A 234 15.60 6.89 5.07
C VAL A 234 15.76 8.12 4.17
N CYS A 235 14.83 8.31 3.24
CA CYS A 235 14.70 9.56 2.51
C CYS A 235 13.67 10.43 3.22
N ILE A 236 14.07 11.65 3.58
CA ILE A 236 13.18 12.64 4.21
C ILE A 236 12.65 13.68 3.22
N GLN A 237 13.11 13.66 1.97
CA GLN A 237 12.53 14.46 0.89
C GLN A 237 11.03 14.16 0.80
N GLN A 238 10.20 15.20 0.84
CA GLN A 238 8.73 15.07 0.83
C GLN A 238 8.12 14.33 2.05
N SER A 239 8.88 14.14 3.14
CA SER A 239 8.36 13.64 4.42
C SER A 239 8.13 14.77 5.41
N VAL A 240 7.37 14.48 6.48
CA VAL A 240 7.17 15.39 7.62
C VAL A 240 8.45 15.66 8.42
N PHE A 241 9.47 14.81 8.26
CA PHE A 241 10.79 14.98 8.88
C PHE A 241 11.79 15.73 7.97
N GLY A 242 11.37 16.09 6.76
CA GLY A 242 12.13 16.93 5.83
C GLY A 242 12.13 18.40 6.22
N SER A 243 12.81 19.22 5.41
CA SER A 243 12.72 20.68 5.49
C SER A 243 11.28 21.17 5.20
N THR A 244 10.97 22.43 5.49
CA THR A 244 9.72 23.06 5.07
C THR A 244 9.79 23.48 3.59
N LEU A 245 8.64 23.54 2.91
CA LEU A 245 8.57 23.93 1.49
C LEU A 245 9.27 25.29 1.25
N PRO A 246 9.95 25.50 0.09
CA PRO A 246 9.72 24.86 -1.20
C PRO A 246 10.51 23.57 -1.48
N PHE A 247 11.45 23.19 -0.63
CA PHE A 247 12.35 22.05 -0.89
C PHE A 247 12.36 21.00 0.24
N GLY A 248 11.28 20.93 1.03
CA GLY A 248 10.95 19.78 1.88
C GLY A 248 9.45 19.71 2.23
N GLY A 249 8.98 18.51 2.57
CA GLY A 249 7.59 18.05 2.43
C GLY A 249 6.55 18.50 3.44
N LEU A 250 6.91 19.32 4.42
CA LEU A 250 5.99 19.73 5.47
C LEU A 250 5.14 20.92 5.00
N SER A 251 3.84 20.71 4.80
CA SER A 251 2.92 21.79 4.38
C SER A 251 2.35 22.57 5.59
N SER A 252 2.40 21.97 6.77
CA SER A 252 2.08 22.62 8.06
C SER A 252 2.77 21.89 9.20
N LEU A 253 3.13 22.60 10.26
CA LEU A 253 3.66 22.00 11.49
C LEU A 253 2.67 21.01 12.16
N ASP A 254 1.38 21.09 11.85
CA ASP A 254 0.36 20.09 12.24
C ASP A 254 0.71 18.67 11.74
N GLU A 255 1.44 18.57 10.63
CA GLU A 255 1.88 17.29 10.09
C GLU A 255 3.06 16.71 10.87
N PHE A 256 3.79 17.53 11.64
CA PHE A 256 4.88 17.10 12.52
C PHE A 256 4.40 16.85 13.96
N ALA A 257 3.64 17.79 14.54
CA ALA A 257 3.19 17.74 15.92
C ALA A 257 1.68 18.04 16.05
N ASP A 258 1.00 17.29 16.92
CA ASP A 258 -0.35 17.59 17.36
C ASP A 258 -0.26 18.35 18.69
N CYS A 259 -0.76 19.59 18.72
CA CYS A 259 -0.61 20.50 19.85
C CYS A 259 -1.96 21.10 20.24
N VAL A 260 -2.31 21.01 21.52
CA VAL A 260 -3.58 21.50 22.09
C VAL A 260 -3.33 22.39 23.29
N ASP A 261 -4.16 23.40 23.47
CA ASP A 261 -4.25 24.15 24.73
C ASP A 261 -4.70 23.19 25.84
N ALA A 262 -3.94 23.12 26.93
CA ALA A 262 -4.15 22.14 27.99
C ALA A 262 -5.42 22.40 28.81
N GLU A 263 -5.92 23.64 28.82
CA GLU A 263 -7.12 24.04 29.56
C GLU A 263 -8.38 23.91 28.70
N SER A 264 -8.36 24.46 27.49
CA SER A 264 -9.54 24.49 26.60
C SER A 264 -9.68 23.24 25.73
N GLY A 265 -8.58 22.51 25.49
CA GLY A 265 -8.53 21.41 24.53
C GLY A 265 -8.57 21.87 23.06
N GLU A 266 -8.55 23.18 22.80
CA GLU A 266 -8.50 23.72 21.44
C GLU A 266 -7.14 23.45 20.80
N LYS A 267 -7.13 23.04 19.53
CA LYS A 267 -5.89 22.85 18.77
C LYS A 267 -5.19 24.19 18.53
N ALA A 268 -3.87 24.19 18.68
CA ALA A 268 -3.04 25.28 18.17
C ALA A 268 -3.20 25.35 16.64
N HIS A 269 -3.18 26.56 16.09
CA HIS A 269 -3.36 26.76 14.66
C HIS A 269 -2.01 27.02 14.00
N PHE A 270 -1.49 26.03 13.28
CA PHE A 270 -0.27 26.21 12.50
C PHE A 270 -0.62 26.67 11.07
N PRO A 271 0.00 27.75 10.57
CA PRO A 271 -0.25 28.22 9.21
C PRO A 271 0.03 27.14 8.17
N PHE A 272 -0.91 26.94 7.24
CA PHE A 272 -0.72 26.03 6.12
C PHE A 272 -0.02 26.75 4.96
N GLY A 273 1.12 26.21 4.52
CA GLY A 273 1.83 26.62 3.33
C GLY A 273 1.41 25.77 2.13
N CYS A 274 0.92 26.41 1.07
CA CYS A 274 0.67 25.77 -0.21
C CYS A 274 1.44 26.49 -1.31
N MET A 275 2.18 25.75 -2.12
CA MET A 275 2.85 26.28 -3.30
C MET A 275 2.30 25.61 -4.56
N CYS A 276 2.04 26.43 -5.58
CA CYS A 276 1.66 25.96 -6.91
C CYS A 276 2.92 25.92 -7.77
N PHE A 277 3.25 24.74 -8.30
CA PHE A 277 4.37 24.58 -9.22
C PHE A 277 3.83 24.19 -10.61
N ASP A 278 4.39 24.81 -11.66
CA ASP A 278 4.05 24.50 -13.05
C ASP A 278 4.62 23.14 -13.52
N SER A 279 5.53 22.55 -12.74
CA SER A 279 6.14 21.25 -12.97
C SER A 279 6.59 20.64 -11.63
N ASN A 280 7.03 19.39 -11.63
CA ASN A 280 7.56 18.74 -10.43
C ASN A 280 8.79 19.53 -9.91
N PRO A 281 8.72 20.18 -8.73
CA PRO A 281 9.82 21.00 -8.22
C PRO A 281 10.98 20.17 -7.66
N TRP A 282 10.77 18.87 -7.47
CA TRP A 282 11.73 17.97 -6.85
C TRP A 282 12.80 17.51 -7.85
N PRO A 283 14.07 17.41 -7.41
CA PRO A 283 15.11 16.84 -8.24
C PRO A 283 14.76 15.37 -8.57
N GLU A 284 15.34 14.88 -9.67
CA GLU A 284 15.13 13.50 -10.10
C GLU A 284 15.68 12.46 -9.10
N TRP A 285 16.57 12.88 -8.19
CA TRP A 285 17.13 12.10 -7.11
C TRP A 285 17.23 12.98 -5.86
N PRO A 286 16.94 12.47 -4.65
CA PRO A 286 17.09 13.23 -3.42
C PRO A 286 18.50 13.76 -3.23
N ASP A 287 18.62 14.96 -2.68
CA ASP A 287 19.93 15.49 -2.33
C ASP A 287 20.54 14.66 -1.19
N ASP A 288 21.86 14.67 -1.08
CA ASP A 288 22.54 13.86 -0.06
C ASP A 288 22.01 14.19 1.34
N GLU A 289 21.64 15.44 1.64
CA GLU A 289 21.09 15.88 2.94
C GLU A 289 19.71 15.28 3.25
N ASP A 290 18.92 14.98 2.22
CA ASP A 290 17.62 14.32 2.36
C ASP A 290 17.74 12.81 2.67
N LEU A 291 18.94 12.25 2.58
CA LEU A 291 19.20 10.86 2.94
C LEU A 291 19.79 10.80 4.34
N VAL A 292 19.02 10.29 5.29
CA VAL A 292 19.38 10.22 6.71
C VAL A 292 19.63 8.78 7.11
N GLU A 293 20.79 8.51 7.71
CA GLU A 293 21.13 7.20 8.25
C GLU A 293 20.65 7.08 9.69
N ILE A 294 19.74 6.14 9.94
CA ILE A 294 19.31 5.70 11.26
C ILE A 294 20.23 4.54 11.69
N PRO A 295 21.01 4.70 12.78
CA PRO A 295 21.89 3.66 13.30
C PRO A 295 21.16 2.37 13.74
N PRO A 296 21.87 1.24 13.85
CA PRO A 296 21.31 -0.02 14.33
C PRO A 296 20.91 0.04 15.81
N ALA A 297 20.14 -0.96 16.25
CA ALA A 297 19.65 -1.11 17.61
C ALA A 297 20.74 -0.97 18.68
N GLY A 298 20.42 -0.21 19.74
CA GLY A 298 21.35 0.09 20.84
C GLY A 298 22.33 1.22 20.55
N SER A 299 22.25 1.86 19.38
CA SER A 299 23.04 3.05 19.03
C SER A 299 22.34 4.35 19.45
N ALA A 300 23.01 5.48 19.25
CA ALA A 300 22.46 6.80 19.52
C ALA A 300 21.24 7.11 18.63
N ALA A 301 20.31 7.91 19.17
CA ALA A 301 19.16 8.39 18.42
C ALA A 301 19.56 9.41 17.36
N VAL A 302 18.78 9.45 16.28
CA VAL A 302 18.85 10.50 15.26
C VAL A 302 17.82 11.56 15.56
N ARG A 303 18.26 12.82 15.56
CA ARG A 303 17.47 13.96 15.98
C ARG A 303 16.87 14.69 14.79
N PHE A 304 15.55 14.79 14.77
CA PHE A 304 14.80 15.61 13.82
C PHE A 304 14.25 16.84 14.54
N VAL A 305 14.42 18.02 13.96
CA VAL A 305 14.12 19.31 14.60
C VAL A 305 13.27 20.14 13.66
N GLN A 306 12.14 20.66 14.16
CA GLN A 306 11.35 21.69 13.52
C GLN A 306 11.47 22.97 14.35
N GLU A 307 12.20 23.95 13.81
CA GLU A 307 12.42 25.25 14.45
C GLU A 307 11.32 26.24 14.07
N PHE A 308 10.86 27.02 15.03
CA PHE A 308 9.81 28.01 14.81
C PHE A 308 10.38 29.40 14.55
N GLY A 309 9.99 30.01 13.43
CA GLY A 309 10.23 31.43 13.19
C GLY A 309 9.38 32.33 14.08
N GLU A 310 9.70 33.63 14.12
CA GLU A 310 8.90 34.63 14.85
C GLU A 310 7.43 34.61 14.42
N TYR A 311 7.21 34.54 13.11
CA TYR A 311 5.87 34.50 12.52
C TYR A 311 5.08 33.29 13.01
N ASP A 312 5.70 32.10 13.02
CA ASP A 312 5.05 30.85 13.41
C ASP A 312 4.63 30.89 14.88
N GLN A 313 5.50 31.37 15.78
CA GLN A 313 5.20 31.44 17.21
C GLN A 313 4.05 32.41 17.50
N THR A 314 4.03 33.56 16.85
CA THR A 314 3.03 34.62 17.08
C THR A 314 1.61 34.20 16.64
N HIS A 315 1.52 33.38 15.59
CA HIS A 315 0.23 32.94 15.05
C HIS A 315 -0.24 31.60 15.63
N SER A 316 0.69 30.77 16.10
CA SER A 316 0.37 29.42 16.59
C SER A 316 0.00 29.38 18.07
N PHE A 317 0.58 30.28 18.89
CA PHE A 317 0.44 30.23 20.34
C PHE A 317 -0.06 31.54 20.95
N LYS A 318 -0.90 31.41 21.98
CA LYS A 318 -1.41 32.54 22.77
C LYS A 318 -0.58 32.68 24.04
N PRO A 319 0.00 33.87 24.34
CA PRO A 319 0.73 34.09 25.58
C PRO A 319 -0.13 33.83 26.83
N GLY A 320 0.49 33.30 27.88
CA GLY A 320 -0.17 32.95 29.14
C GLY A 320 -0.92 31.62 29.11
N ARG A 321 -0.77 30.83 28.04
CA ARG A 321 -1.38 29.49 27.91
C ARG A 321 -0.34 28.40 28.09
N ARG A 322 -0.80 27.24 28.55
CA ARG A 322 -0.04 25.99 28.55
C ARG A 322 -0.54 25.10 27.44
N TYR A 323 0.39 24.50 26.71
CA TYR A 323 0.10 23.60 25.61
C TYR A 323 0.59 22.20 25.94
N ARG A 324 -0.11 21.19 25.41
CA ARG A 324 0.27 19.79 25.42
C ARG A 324 0.51 19.34 23.98
N ALA A 325 1.72 18.89 23.67
CA ALA A 325 2.16 18.51 22.34
C ALA A 325 2.67 17.07 22.28
N GLN A 326 2.49 16.43 21.13
CA GLN A 326 2.97 15.09 20.83
C GLN A 326 3.24 14.95 19.33
N MET A 327 3.85 13.85 18.89
CA MET A 327 3.94 13.54 17.47
C MET A 327 2.55 13.46 16.85
N SER A 328 2.38 14.09 15.69
CA SER A 328 1.14 14.04 14.93
C SER A 328 0.90 12.62 14.39
N ARG A 329 -0.28 12.39 13.79
CA ARG A 329 -0.54 11.17 13.01
C ARG A 329 0.40 11.03 11.81
N GLY A 330 0.76 12.14 11.15
CA GLY A 330 1.68 12.14 10.02
C GLY A 330 3.09 11.71 10.43
N ALA A 331 3.63 12.30 11.50
CA ALA A 331 4.93 11.93 12.07
C ALA A 331 4.98 10.49 12.56
N LYS A 332 3.87 9.95 13.10
CA LYS A 332 3.76 8.54 13.49
C LYS A 332 3.70 7.59 12.28
N GLY A 333 3.21 8.06 11.13
CA GLY A 333 3.27 7.32 9.86
C GLY A 333 4.71 7.07 9.37
N GLY A 334 5.66 7.92 9.79
CA GLY A 334 7.08 7.65 9.68
C GLY A 334 7.64 7.78 8.26
N PHE A 335 8.35 6.76 7.77
CA PHE A 335 9.17 6.86 6.55
C PHE A 335 8.72 5.88 5.47
N TYR A 336 8.29 6.39 4.32
CA TYR A 336 7.83 5.59 3.18
C TYR A 336 8.94 5.21 2.19
N GLN A 337 10.10 5.88 2.27
CA GLN A 337 11.26 5.66 1.41
C GLN A 337 12.46 5.29 2.28
N TRP A 338 12.89 4.03 2.26
CA TRP A 338 13.96 3.55 3.15
C TRP A 338 14.63 2.25 2.69
N MET A 339 15.92 2.09 2.99
CA MET A 339 16.67 0.85 2.70
C MET A 339 17.55 0.43 3.85
N PHE A 340 17.79 -0.86 3.97
CA PHE A 340 18.90 -1.36 4.78
C PHE A 340 20.24 -0.98 4.15
N GLY A 341 21.16 -0.52 4.99
CA GLY A 341 22.48 -0.07 4.58
C GLY A 341 22.78 1.35 5.01
N THR A 342 24.06 1.66 4.95
CA THR A 342 24.60 2.99 5.25
C THR A 342 24.30 3.97 4.12
N LYS A 343 24.24 5.24 4.45
CA LYS A 343 24.10 6.33 3.47
C LYS A 343 25.21 6.29 2.43
N GLU A 344 26.44 5.98 2.84
CA GLU A 344 27.60 5.86 1.94
C GLU A 344 27.40 4.76 0.87
N GLN A 345 26.85 3.60 1.26
CA GLN A 345 26.59 2.50 0.33
C GLN A 345 25.55 2.89 -0.73
N ILE A 346 24.57 3.70 -0.34
CA ILE A 346 23.46 4.13 -1.19
C ILE A 346 23.91 5.22 -2.15
N LEU A 347 24.72 6.16 -1.67
CA LEU A 347 25.27 7.26 -2.49
C LEU A 347 26.43 6.85 -3.39
N ARG A 348 26.87 5.58 -3.35
CA ARG A 348 27.96 5.10 -4.18
C ARG A 348 27.52 4.96 -5.64
N GLY A 349 28.31 5.57 -6.54
CA GLY A 349 28.12 5.48 -7.99
C GLY A 349 27.53 6.75 -8.61
N THR A 350 27.17 6.66 -9.89
CA THR A 350 26.45 7.71 -10.64
C THR A 350 25.00 7.83 -10.17
N VAL A 351 24.31 8.89 -10.56
CA VAL A 351 22.87 9.08 -10.23
C VAL A 351 22.03 7.92 -10.78
N GLU A 352 22.35 7.43 -11.98
CA GLU A 352 21.67 6.29 -12.59
C GLU A 352 21.89 4.99 -11.77
N GLU A 353 23.11 4.76 -11.28
CA GLU A 353 23.43 3.61 -10.43
C GLU A 353 22.73 3.70 -9.07
N ARG A 354 22.61 4.91 -8.50
CA ARG A 354 21.88 5.16 -7.24
C ARG A 354 20.39 4.89 -7.40
N LYS A 355 19.78 5.42 -8.47
CA LYS A 355 18.37 5.18 -8.83
C LYS A 355 18.10 3.72 -9.06
N ALA A 356 18.91 3.05 -9.89
CA ALA A 356 18.75 1.62 -10.15
C ALA A 356 18.80 0.82 -8.85
N ARG A 357 19.75 1.09 -7.94
CA ARG A 357 19.84 0.43 -6.64
C ARG A 357 18.60 0.67 -5.78
N TRP A 358 18.08 1.90 -5.79
CA TRP A 358 16.89 2.27 -5.03
C TRP A 358 15.62 1.64 -5.61
N ASP A 359 15.46 1.67 -6.91
CA ASP A 359 14.34 1.07 -7.64
C ASP A 359 14.37 -0.46 -7.53
N GLU A 360 15.55 -1.09 -7.65
CA GLU A 360 15.72 -2.54 -7.44
C GLU A 360 15.39 -2.95 -6.00
N ALA A 361 15.71 -2.10 -5.01
CA ALA A 361 15.37 -2.32 -3.61
C ALA A 361 13.92 -1.96 -3.27
N HIS A 362 13.23 -1.18 -4.12
CA HIS A 362 11.86 -0.71 -3.94
C HIS A 362 11.01 -0.83 -5.21
N PRO A 363 10.93 -2.01 -5.84
CA PRO A 363 10.38 -2.12 -7.19
C PRO A 363 8.96 -1.54 -7.28
N ARG A 364 8.17 -1.55 -6.19
CA ARG A 364 6.83 -0.95 -6.11
C ARG A 364 6.44 -0.37 -4.73
N GLY A 365 7.44 0.11 -3.98
CA GLY A 365 7.26 0.81 -2.69
C GLY A 365 7.19 -0.13 -1.48
N ARG A 366 8.23 -0.10 -0.65
CA ARG A 366 8.28 -0.78 0.65
C ARG A 366 7.19 -0.25 1.58
N ARG A 367 6.76 -1.06 2.54
CA ARG A 367 5.90 -0.59 3.63
C ARG A 367 6.61 0.51 4.38
N GLU A 368 5.87 1.52 4.83
CA GLU A 368 6.43 2.57 5.66
C GLU A 368 6.98 2.01 6.97
N ILE A 369 8.07 2.59 7.46
CA ILE A 369 8.53 2.39 8.82
C ILE A 369 7.76 3.36 9.70
N GLU A 370 6.78 2.85 10.44
CA GLU A 370 6.06 3.62 11.44
C GLU A 370 6.98 4.03 12.60
N VAL A 371 6.70 5.20 13.18
CA VAL A 371 7.41 5.69 14.37
C VAL A 371 6.48 5.63 15.57
N GLN A 372 6.78 4.72 16.50
CA GLN A 372 6.07 4.61 17.76
C GLN A 372 6.58 5.65 18.75
N GLN A 373 5.75 6.64 19.09
CA GLN A 373 6.06 7.53 20.20
C GLN A 373 6.02 6.74 21.52
N VAL A 374 7.11 6.79 22.29
CA VAL A 374 7.24 6.00 23.54
C VAL A 374 7.06 6.81 24.82
N ASN A 375 7.11 8.15 24.74
CA ASN A 375 6.85 9.03 25.86
C ASN A 375 5.44 9.62 25.83
N GLU A 376 4.95 10.04 26.99
CA GLU A 376 3.70 10.81 27.09
C GLU A 376 3.82 12.16 26.36
N PRO A 377 2.69 12.75 25.94
CA PRO A 377 2.70 14.11 25.41
C PRO A 377 3.37 15.09 26.37
N VAL A 378 4.13 16.02 25.82
CA VAL A 378 4.96 16.98 26.55
C VAL A 378 4.22 18.30 26.73
N GLU A 379 4.38 18.93 27.89
CA GLU A 379 3.79 20.24 28.17
C GLU A 379 4.81 21.37 28.06
N PHE A 380 4.38 22.54 27.60
CA PHE A 380 5.17 23.77 27.62
C PHE A 380 4.31 25.00 27.85
N ASP A 381 4.93 26.05 28.40
CA ASP A 381 4.27 27.33 28.65
C ASP A 381 4.60 28.32 27.52
N ALA A 382 3.57 28.99 26.98
CA ALA A 382 3.73 30.10 26.05
C ALA A 382 3.71 31.42 26.83
N VAL A 383 4.77 32.22 26.74
CA VAL A 383 4.95 33.49 27.47
C VAL A 383 5.31 34.61 26.50
N ASN A 384 5.24 35.86 26.94
CA ASN A 384 5.73 37.02 26.17
C ASN A 384 7.25 37.18 26.24
#